data_AF-A0A7C4VP92-F1
#
_entry.id   AF-A0A7C4VP92-F1
#
_cell.length_a   1.000
_cell.length_b   1.000
_cell.length_c   1.000
_cell.angle_alpha   90.00
_cell.angle_beta   90.00
_cell.angle_gamma   90.00
#
_symmetry.space_group_name_H-M   'P 1'
#
loop_
_entity.id
_entity.type
_entity.pdbx_description
1 polymer ?
#
loop_
_entity_poly.entity_id
_entity_poly.type
_entity_poly.pdbx_seq_one_letter_code
_entity_poly.pdbx_strand_id
1 'polypeptide(L)' 'MLRVKALIAYYKGMPAETVAACYDVSLKTLKEWIKKFEAQNQLSDQLCSGRPAKLSISQAEELKQMISHQNQRVWTARHV' A
#
# COMPACT_ATOMS: atom_id res chain seq x y z
N MET A 1 2.98 1.85 0.47
CA MET A 1 3.04 2.70 -0.76
C MET A 1 3.23 1.90 -2.07
N LEU A 2 2.66 0.67 -2.18
CA LEU A 2 2.82 -0.15 -3.40
C LEU A 2 1.96 0.37 -4.58
N ARG A 3 0.70 0.73 -4.29
CA ARG A 3 -0.30 1.13 -5.29
C ARG A 3 0.08 2.37 -6.10
N VAL A 4 0.60 3.39 -5.41
CA VAL A 4 1.03 4.65 -6.05
C VAL A 4 2.20 4.41 -7.00
N LYS A 5 3.17 3.58 -6.60
CA LYS A 5 4.33 3.22 -7.44
C LYS A 5 3.89 2.46 -8.69
N ALA A 6 2.97 1.50 -8.56
CA ALA A 6 2.42 0.75 -9.68
C ALA A 6 1.66 1.66 -10.67
N LEU A 7 0.89 2.64 -10.19
CA LEU A 7 0.20 3.60 -11.06
C LEU A 7 1.16 4.55 -11.77
N ILE A 8 2.15 5.09 -11.07
CA ILE A 8 3.19 5.93 -11.71
C ILE A 8 3.89 5.16 -12.82
N ALA A 9 4.23 3.89 -12.58
CA ALA A 9 4.82 3.00 -13.56
C ALA A 9 3.92 2.81 -14.80
N TYR A 10 2.63 2.59 -14.60
CA TYR A 10 1.65 2.48 -15.68
C TYR A 10 1.53 3.78 -16.49
N TYR A 11 1.38 4.94 -15.83
CA TYR A 11 1.28 6.24 -16.50
C TYR A 11 2.58 6.70 -17.17
N LYS A 12 3.73 6.12 -16.80
CA LYS A 12 4.99 6.28 -17.53
C LYS A 12 5.05 5.52 -18.86
N GLY A 13 3.98 4.79 -19.21
CA GLY A 13 3.86 4.05 -20.48
C GLY A 13 4.28 2.58 -20.39
N MET A 14 4.51 2.04 -19.19
CA MET A 14 4.78 0.61 -19.04
C MET A 14 3.48 -0.21 -19.17
N PRO A 15 3.51 -1.37 -19.86
CA PRO A 15 2.33 -2.20 -20.00
C PRO A 15 1.90 -2.78 -18.66
N ALA A 16 0.59 -2.86 -18.45
CA ALA A 16 0.00 -3.29 -17.18
C ALA A 16 0.48 -4.69 -16.73
N GLU A 17 0.81 -5.58 -17.67
CA GLU A 17 1.32 -6.93 -17.38
C GLU A 17 2.71 -6.90 -16.75
N THR A 18 3.60 -6.06 -17.27
CA THR A 18 4.95 -5.88 -16.72
C THR A 18 4.90 -5.20 -15.36
N VAL A 19 4.02 -4.21 -15.19
CA VAL A 19 3.81 -3.56 -13.89
C VAL A 19 3.23 -4.55 -12.88
N ALA A 20 2.25 -5.35 -13.28
CA ALA A 20 1.65 -6.38 -12.45
C ALA A 20 2.70 -7.38 -11.94
N ALA A 21 3.54 -7.90 -12.84
CA ALA A 21 4.63 -8.81 -12.50
C ALA A 21 5.71 -8.14 -11.62
N CYS A 22 6.11 -6.90 -11.92
CA CYS A 22 7.16 -6.19 -11.20
C CYS A 22 6.79 -5.89 -9.74
N TYR A 23 5.50 -5.67 -9.47
CA TYR A 23 5.00 -5.33 -8.14
C TYR A 23 4.29 -6.49 -7.45
N ASP A 24 4.38 -7.71 -8.00
CA ASP A 24 3.74 -8.93 -7.51
C ASP A 24 2.25 -8.73 -7.20
N VAL A 25 1.54 -8.09 -8.14
CA VAL A 25 0.12 -7.78 -8.01
C VAL A 25 -0.65 -8.31 -9.19
N SER A 26 -1.80 -8.93 -8.90
CA SER A 26 -2.69 -9.43 -9.95
C SER A 26 -3.12 -8.32 -10.90
N LEU A 27 -3.14 -8.61 -12.21
CA LEU A 27 -3.62 -7.71 -13.26
C LEU A 27 -5.01 -7.15 -12.95
N LYS A 28 -5.90 -7.97 -12.39
CA LYS A 28 -7.24 -7.56 -11.97
C LYS A 28 -7.18 -6.43 -10.93
N THR A 29 -6.32 -6.57 -9.94
CA THR A 29 -6.11 -5.60 -8.87
C THR A 29 -5.51 -4.30 -9.41
N LEU A 30 -4.55 -4.39 -10.34
CA LEU A 30 -3.98 -3.20 -10.99
C LEU A 30 -5.04 -2.44 -11.80
N LYS A 31 -5.88 -3.14 -12.57
CA LYS A 31 -7.01 -2.54 -13.31
C LYS A 31 -8.03 -1.86 -12.39
N GLU A 32 -8.33 -2.47 -11.24
CA GLU A 32 -9.20 -1.84 -10.24
C GLU A 32 -8.61 -0.53 -9.70
N TRP A 33 -7.29 -0.47 -9.48
CA TRP A 33 -6.63 0.75 -9.02
C TRP A 33 -6.64 1.84 -10.08
N ILE A 34 -6.39 1.50 -11.35
CA ILE A 34 -6.48 2.44 -12.47
C ILE A 34 -7.91 3.01 -12.55
N LYS A 35 -8.93 2.14 -12.55
CA LYS A 35 -10.33 2.55 -12.63
C LYS A 35 -10.75 3.45 -11.46
N LYS A 36 -10.30 3.14 -10.24
CA LYS A 36 -10.58 3.97 -9.06
C LYS A 36 -9.88 5.33 -9.14
N PHE A 37 -8.64 5.34 -9.61
CA PHE A 37 -7.87 6.56 -9.80
C PHE A 37 -8.51 7.47 -10.85
N GLU A 38 -8.92 6.93 -12.01
CA GLU A 38 -9.61 7.71 -13.05
C GLU A 38 -10.97 8.25 -12.58
N ALA A 39 -11.72 7.49 -11.78
CA ALA A 39 -13.08 7.87 -11.37
C ALA A 39 -13.12 8.91 -10.23
N GLN A 40 -12.19 8.85 -9.27
CA GLN A 40 -12.26 9.66 -8.04
C GLN A 40 -11.02 10.52 -7.80
N ASN A 41 -10.02 10.43 -8.69
CA ASN A 41 -8.69 11.03 -8.51
C ASN A 41 -8.04 10.72 -7.15
N GLN A 42 -8.51 9.65 -6.50
CA GLN A 42 -8.15 9.28 -5.14
C GLN A 42 -7.95 7.76 -5.04
N LEU A 43 -6.86 7.36 -4.40
CA LEU A 43 -6.51 5.97 -4.11
C LEU A 43 -6.97 5.53 -2.72
N SER A 44 -8.11 6.06 -2.27
CA SER A 44 -8.66 5.76 -0.95
C SER A 44 -9.17 4.32 -0.91
N ASP A 45 -8.75 3.55 0.09
CA ASP A 45 -9.47 2.36 0.52
C ASP A 45 -10.81 2.85 1.08
N GLN A 46 -11.85 2.91 0.24
CA GLN A 46 -13.20 3.11 0.74
C GLN A 46 -13.46 2.05 1.81
N LEU A 47 -13.78 2.52 3.03
CA LEU A 47 -14.34 1.70 4.09
C LEU A 47 -15.56 0.98 3.50
N CYS A 48 -15.44 -0.31 3.22
CA CYS A 48 -16.59 -1.11 2.83
C CYS A 48 -17.57 -1.12 4.00
N SER A 49 -18.71 -0.46 3.84
CA SER A 49 -19.86 -0.58 4.73
C SER A 49 -20.22 -2.05 4.89
N GLY A 50 -19.82 -2.65 6.02
CA GLY A 50 -20.09 -4.06 6.35
C GLY A 50 -18.86 -4.93 6.60
N ARG A 51 -17.63 -4.51 6.28
CA ARG A 51 -16.41 -5.15 6.83
C ARG A 51 -15.84 -4.27 7.94
N PRO A 52 -15.83 -4.70 9.20
CA PRO A 52 -15.10 -3.97 10.23
C PRO A 52 -13.64 -3.84 9.78
N ALA A 53 -13.03 -2.68 10.07
CA ALA A 53 -11.62 -2.47 9.82
C ALA A 53 -10.85 -3.66 10.39
N LYS A 54 -9.95 -4.26 9.60
CA LYS A 54 -9.20 -5.47 9.99
C LYS A 54 -8.38 -5.29 11.28
N LEU A 55 -8.18 -4.04 11.69
CA LEU A 55 -7.61 -3.61 12.95
C LEU A 55 -8.54 -2.59 13.59
N SER A 56 -8.91 -2.82 14.86
CA SER A 56 -9.63 -1.81 15.65
C SER A 56 -8.73 -0.60 15.92
N ILE A 57 -9.34 0.56 16.20
CA ILE A 57 -8.61 1.81 16.52
C ILE A 57 -7.62 1.56 17.67
N SER A 58 -8.04 0.81 18.70
CA SER A 58 -7.19 0.41 19.82
C SER A 58 -6.00 -0.44 19.38
N GLN A 59 -6.19 -1.42 18.49
CA GLN A 59 -5.08 -2.24 17.98
C GLN A 59 -4.09 -1.43 17.12
N ALA A 60 -4.60 -0.42 16.39
CA ALA A 60 -3.75 0.48 15.62
C ALA A 60 -2.91 1.40 16.53
N GLU A 61 -3.47 1.85 17.66
CA GLU A 61 -2.74 2.60 18.67
C GLU A 61 -1.71 1.74 19.40
N GLU A 62 -2.05 0.49 19.75
CA GLU A 62 -1.10 -0.47 20.32
C GLU A 62 0.07 -0.72 19.36
N LEU A 63 -0.20 -0.93 18.07
CA LEU A 63 0.85 -1.07 17.05
C LEU A 63 1.71 0.20 16.95
N LYS A 64 1.09 1.39 17.03
CA LYS A 64 1.82 2.66 17.00
C LYS A 64 2.76 2.81 18.22
N GLN A 65 2.28 2.42 19.40
CA GLN A 65 3.08 2.39 20.63
C GLN A 65 4.20 1.35 20.54
N MET A 66 3.93 0.15 20.03
CA MET A 66 4.92 -0.91 19.83
C MET A 66 6.01 -0.52 18.82
N ILE A 67 5.65 0.11 17.69
CA ILE A 67 6.61 0.61 16.69
C ILE A 67 7.46 1.73 17.30
N SER A 68 6.85 2.66 18.02
CA SER A 68 7.56 3.75 18.73
C SER A 68 8.57 3.20 19.74
N HIS A 69 8.19 2.17 20.49
CA HIS A 69 9.04 1.54 21.51
C HIS A 69 10.13 0.65 20.90
N GLN A 70 9.86 -0.05 19.78
CA GLN A 70 10.85 -0.88 19.07
C GLN A 70 11.85 -0.06 18.24
N ASN A 71 11.50 1.14 17.78
CA ASN A 71 12.43 1.99 17.03
C ASN A 71 13.57 2.56 17.90
N GLN A 72 13.53 2.37 19.23
CA GLN A 72 14.67 2.63 20.12
C GLN A 72 15.68 1.47 20.17
N ARG A 73 15.37 0.33 19.54
CA ARG A 73 16.18 -0.91 19.57
C ARG A 73 16.63 -1.42 18.19
N VAL A 74 16.63 -0.58 17.15
CA VAL A 74 17.41 -0.88 15.94
C VAL A 74 18.80 -0.28 16.13
N TRP A 75 19.63 -1.11 16.75
CA TRP A 75 21.02 -0.92 17.13
C TRP A 75 21.91 -0.84 15.87
N THR A 76 22.67 0.25 15.77
CA THR A 76 24.09 0.34 15.36
C THR A 76 24.68 -0.59 14.27
N ALA A 77 25.30 0.08 13.29
CA ALA A 77 26.52 -0.29 12.55
C ALA A 77 26.56 -1.57 11.71
N ARG A 78 26.53 -1.38 10.39
CA ARG A 78 27.16 -2.28 9.42
C ARG A 78 27.99 -1.43 8.45
N HIS A 79 29.23 -1.14 8.82
CA HIS A 79 30.30 -0.81 7.87
C HIS A 79 31.40 -1.85 8.08
N VAL A 80 31.71 -2.55 6.99
CA VAL A 80 32.92 -3.35 6.75
C VAL A 80 34.05 -2.38 6.42
#